data_AF-A0A8T2AH97-F1
#
_entry.id   AF-A0A8T2AH97-F1
#
_cell.length_a   1.000
_cell.length_b   1.000
_cell.length_c   1.000
_cell.angle_alpha   90.00
_cell.angle_beta   90.00
_cell.angle_gamma   90.00
#
_symmetry.space_group_name_H-M   'P 1'
#
loop_
_entity.id
_entity.type
_entity.pdbx_description
1 polymer ?
#
loop_
_entity_poly.entity_id
_entity_poly.type
_entity_poly.pdbx_seq_one_letter_code
_entity_poly.pdbx_strand_id
1 'polypeptide(L)'
;MLLNHRYEEALSDAKKTIELKPDWSKGYSRLGAAFVGLSKFEEAIDAYKKVLEIDPSNETLKSGLADASRFSSKSNPFVDAFQGEEMWAKLTADPGTRVYLKEPDFVKTMQGIQRWGRYLL
;
A
#
# COMPACT_ATOMS: atom_id res chain seq x y z
N MET A 1 -15.33 2.92 18.90
CA MET A 1 -15.26 1.46 18.75
C MET A 1 -16.33 0.88 17.81
N LEU A 2 -17.51 1.50 17.64
CA LEU A 2 -18.58 0.97 16.75
C LEU A 2 -18.29 1.07 15.25
N LEU A 3 -17.45 2.02 14.81
CA LEU A 3 -17.15 2.22 13.39
C LEU A 3 -16.28 1.10 12.81
N ASN A 4 -15.25 0.66 13.55
CA ASN A 4 -14.37 -0.44 13.11
C ASN A 4 -15.15 -1.73 12.87
N HIS A 5 -16.09 -2.06 13.78
CA HIS A 5 -16.91 -3.26 13.64
C HIS A 5 -17.73 -3.26 12.33
N ARG A 6 -18.30 -2.10 11.97
CA ARG A 6 -19.06 -1.94 10.71
C ARG A 6 -18.19 -2.07 9.46
N TYR A 7 -16.93 -1.64 9.53
CA TYR A 7 -16.00 -1.78 8.41
C TYR A 7 -15.47 -3.22 8.28
N GLU A 8 -15.32 -3.96 9.37
CA GLU A 8 -15.01 -5.40 9.34
C GLU A 8 -16.16 -6.22 8.72
N GLU A 9 -17.41 -5.89 9.03
CA GLU A 9 -18.57 -6.49 8.37
C GLU A 9 -18.63 -6.14 6.88
N ALA A 10 -18.38 -4.87 6.53
CA ALA A 10 -18.31 -4.43 5.14
C ALA A 10 -17.19 -5.16 4.38
N LEU A 11 -16.05 -5.44 5.04
CA LEU A 11 -14.95 -6.20 4.48
C LEU A 11 -15.37 -7.64 4.17
N SER A 12 -16.08 -8.29 5.10
CA SER A 12 -16.60 -9.65 4.92
C SER A 12 -17.60 -9.72 3.77
N ASP A 13 -18.55 -8.78 3.72
CA ASP A 13 -19.56 -8.69 2.67
C ASP A 13 -18.94 -8.42 1.29
N ALA A 14 -17.92 -7.55 1.22
CA ALA A 14 -17.18 -7.28 0.00
C ALA A 14 -16.40 -8.52 -0.49
N LYS A 15 -15.75 -9.27 0.40
CA LYS A 15 -15.05 -10.52 0.04
C LYS A 15 -16.01 -11.55 -0.52
N LYS A 16 -17.15 -11.76 0.15
CA LYS A 16 -18.20 -12.68 -0.34
C LYS A 16 -18.75 -12.25 -1.70
N THR A 17 -18.90 -10.94 -1.92
CA THR A 17 -19.32 -10.40 -3.22
C THR A 17 -18.33 -10.78 -4.32
N ILE A 18 -17.02 -10.65 -4.05
CA ILE A 18 -15.94 -10.98 -5.00
C ILE A 18 -15.88 -12.49 -5.25
N GLU A 19 -16.08 -13.32 -4.22
CA GLU A 19 -16.17 -14.78 -4.38
C GLU A 19 -17.33 -15.19 -5.29
N LEU A 20 -18.49 -14.53 -5.12
CA LEU A 20 -19.69 -14.81 -5.93
C LEU A 20 -19.58 -14.24 -7.35
N LYS A 21 -18.97 -13.06 -7.52
CA LYS A 21 -18.81 -12.36 -8.80
C LYS A 21 -17.44 -11.65 -8.89
N PRO A 22 -16.40 -12.37 -9.31
CA PRO A 22 -15.04 -11.83 -9.41
C PRO A 22 -14.85 -10.88 -10.60
N ASP A 23 -15.80 -10.82 -11.52
CA ASP A 23 -15.82 -9.90 -12.67
C ASP A 23 -16.62 -8.62 -12.38
N TRP A 24 -17.16 -8.47 -11.16
CA TRP A 24 -17.97 -7.31 -10.81
C TRP A 24 -17.13 -6.24 -10.11
N SER A 25 -16.76 -5.22 -10.88
CA SER A 25 -15.92 -4.10 -10.43
C SER A 25 -16.38 -3.45 -9.12
N LYS A 26 -17.70 -3.32 -8.91
CA LYS A 26 -18.27 -2.74 -7.68
C LYS A 26 -17.96 -3.54 -6.42
N GLY A 27 -17.75 -4.86 -6.51
CA GLY A 27 -17.31 -5.69 -5.38
C GLY A 27 -15.95 -5.23 -4.85
N TYR A 28 -15.01 -5.00 -5.77
CA TYR A 28 -13.68 -4.47 -5.46
C TYR A 28 -13.71 -3.01 -4.99
N SER A 29 -14.63 -2.18 -5.51
CA SER A 29 -14.83 -0.83 -4.98
C SER A 29 -15.28 -0.84 -3.51
N ARG A 30 -16.19 -1.75 -3.14
CA ARG A 30 -16.65 -1.91 -1.74
C ARG A 30 -15.53 -2.46 -0.86
N LEU A 31 -14.71 -3.35 -1.39
CA LEU A 31 -13.53 -3.87 -0.70
C LEU A 31 -12.54 -2.75 -0.36
N GLY A 32 -12.20 -1.90 -1.34
CA GLY A 32 -11.33 -0.76 -1.13
C GLY A 32 -11.89 0.24 -0.11
N ALA A 33 -13.19 0.54 -0.17
CA ALA A 33 -13.83 1.45 0.79
C ALA A 33 -13.83 0.90 2.22
N ALA A 34 -14.04 -0.41 2.39
CA ALA A 34 -13.95 -1.07 3.69
C ALA A 34 -12.53 -0.97 4.26
N PHE A 35 -11.51 -1.20 3.43
CA PHE A 35 -10.10 -1.06 3.82
C PHE A 35 -9.74 0.38 4.20
N VAL A 36 -10.21 1.40 3.47
CA VAL A 36 -10.06 2.82 3.86
C VAL A 36 -10.67 3.09 5.22
N GLY A 37 -11.87 2.58 5.50
CA GLY A 37 -12.53 2.69 6.80
C GLY A 37 -11.75 2.03 7.95
N LEU A 38 -10.98 0.98 7.63
CA LEU A 38 -10.08 0.29 8.56
C LEU A 38 -8.66 0.88 8.61
N SER A 39 -8.40 2.00 7.90
CA SER A 39 -7.06 2.60 7.76
C SER A 39 -5.99 1.67 7.15
N LYS A 40 -6.43 0.71 6.35
CA LYS A 40 -5.60 -0.26 5.59
C LYS A 40 -5.41 0.24 4.16
N PHE A 41 -4.61 1.30 4.01
CA PHE A 41 -4.61 2.07 2.76
C PHE A 41 -3.91 1.34 1.61
N GLU A 42 -2.88 0.52 1.89
CA GLU A 42 -2.19 -0.30 0.91
C GLU A 42 -3.12 -1.35 0.30
N GLU A 43 -3.85 -2.09 1.15
CA GLU A 43 -4.83 -3.07 0.67
C GLU A 43 -6.01 -2.40 -0.07
N ALA A 44 -6.39 -1.17 0.33
CA ALA A 44 -7.39 -0.40 -0.40
C ALA A 44 -6.93 -0.04 -1.82
N ILE A 45 -5.68 0.38 -1.98
CA ILE A 45 -5.09 0.71 -3.29
C ILE A 45 -5.11 -0.52 -4.21
N ASP A 46 -4.73 -1.69 -3.71
CA ASP A 46 -4.72 -2.91 -4.52
C ASP A 46 -6.13 -3.37 -4.91
N ALA A 47 -7.10 -3.26 -3.99
CA ALA A 47 -8.51 -3.51 -4.31
C ALA A 47 -9.01 -2.54 -5.39
N TYR A 48 -8.66 -1.26 -5.31
CA TYR A 48 -9.03 -0.28 -6.33
C TYR A 48 -8.34 -0.54 -7.68
N LYS A 49 -7.06 -0.95 -7.72
CA LYS A 49 -6.42 -1.33 -8.99
C LYS A 49 -7.17 -2.44 -9.72
N LYS A 50 -7.72 -3.42 -8.99
CA LYS A 50 -8.57 -4.47 -9.59
C LYS A 50 -9.84 -3.92 -10.25
N VAL A 51 -10.40 -2.84 -9.73
CA VAL A 51 -11.52 -2.15 -10.39
C VAL A 51 -11.09 -1.61 -11.75
N LEU A 52 -9.90 -1.00 -11.89
CA LEU A 52 -9.38 -0.51 -13.18
C LEU A 52 -9.05 -1.62 -14.17
N GLU A 53 -8.63 -2.79 -13.68
CA GLU A 53 -8.41 -3.97 -14.54
C GLU A 53 -9.73 -4.46 -15.17
N ILE A 54 -10.84 -4.38 -14.43
CA ILE A 54 -12.17 -4.85 -14.86
C ILE A 54 -12.92 -3.76 -15.64
N ASP A 55 -12.86 -2.51 -15.17
CA ASP A 55 -13.51 -1.34 -15.72
C ASP A 55 -12.52 -0.15 -15.74
N PRO A 56 -11.71 -0.03 -16.80
CA PRO A 56 -10.74 1.04 -16.93
C PRO A 56 -11.37 2.45 -17.00
N SER A 57 -12.66 2.53 -17.32
CA SER A 57 -13.40 3.79 -17.50
C SER A 57 -14.04 4.31 -16.21
N ASN A 58 -13.84 3.63 -15.08
CA ASN A 58 -14.49 3.96 -13.83
C ASN A 58 -13.98 5.27 -13.22
N GLU A 59 -14.66 6.39 -13.52
CA GLU A 59 -14.26 7.72 -13.01
C GLU A 59 -14.39 7.85 -11.50
N THR A 60 -15.39 7.18 -10.90
CA THR A 60 -15.65 7.20 -9.45
C THR A 60 -14.52 6.59 -8.64
N LEU A 61 -13.72 5.72 -9.26
CA LEU A 61 -12.57 5.10 -8.61
C LEU A 61 -11.38 6.06 -8.48
N LYS A 62 -11.21 7.00 -9.42
CA LYS A 62 -10.06 7.90 -9.44
C LYS A 62 -9.98 8.72 -8.14
N SER A 63 -11.12 9.15 -7.61
CA SER A 63 -11.18 9.83 -6.31
C SER A 63 -10.85 8.88 -5.16
N GLY A 64 -11.44 7.69 -5.12
CA GLY A 64 -11.17 6.70 -4.06
C GLY A 64 -9.70 6.26 -4.00
N LEU A 65 -9.05 6.09 -5.15
CA LEU A 65 -7.63 5.74 -5.25
C LEU A 65 -6.74 6.93 -4.88
N ALA A 66 -7.09 8.16 -5.28
CA ALA A 66 -6.35 9.36 -4.89
C ALA A 66 -6.39 9.59 -3.37
N ASP A 67 -7.57 9.40 -2.76
CA ASP A 67 -7.74 9.50 -1.31
C ASP A 67 -6.91 8.42 -0.60
N ALA A 68 -7.08 7.15 -0.99
CA ALA A 68 -6.31 6.05 -0.40
C ALA A 68 -4.79 6.25 -0.57
N SER A 69 -4.33 6.73 -1.73
CA SER A 69 -2.92 7.03 -1.97
C SER A 69 -2.41 8.19 -1.13
N ARG A 70 -3.22 9.23 -0.90
CA ARG A 70 -2.86 10.36 -0.04
C ARG A 70 -2.77 9.97 1.44
N PHE A 71 -3.61 9.03 1.88
CA PHE A 71 -3.56 8.51 3.24
C PHE A 71 -2.46 7.45 3.41
N SER A 72 -2.20 6.63 2.39
CA SER A 72 -1.03 5.74 2.34
C SER A 72 0.26 6.54 2.32
N SER A 73 0.37 7.65 1.58
CA SER A 73 1.57 8.53 1.59
C SER A 73 1.76 9.32 2.88
N LYS A 74 0.85 9.21 3.86
CA LYS A 74 1.08 9.62 5.25
C LYS A 74 1.74 8.51 6.07
N SER A 75 2.05 7.35 5.47
CA SER A 75 3.06 6.42 5.95
C SER A 75 4.35 7.22 6.19
N ASN A 76 5.08 6.84 7.22
CA ASN A 76 6.26 7.58 7.66
C ASN A 76 7.19 7.81 6.45
N PRO A 77 7.50 9.06 6.07
CA PRO A 77 8.43 9.36 4.98
C PRO A 77 9.78 8.66 5.15
N PHE A 78 10.12 8.40 6.42
CA PHE A 78 11.23 7.55 6.80
C PHE A 78 11.04 6.11 6.31
N VAL A 79 9.93 5.45 6.66
CA VAL A 79 9.69 4.05 6.26
C VAL A 79 9.71 3.89 4.74
N ASP A 80 9.04 4.77 4.00
CA ASP A 80 9.01 4.73 2.53
C ASP A 80 10.40 4.96 1.91
N ALA A 81 11.20 5.87 2.48
CA ALA A 81 12.57 6.14 2.02
C ALA A 81 13.52 4.94 2.17
N PHE A 82 13.19 3.98 3.04
CA PHE A 82 14.03 2.81 3.33
C PHE A 82 13.47 1.48 2.80
N GLN A 83 12.26 1.44 2.21
CA GLN A 83 11.64 0.19 1.76
C GLN A 83 11.82 -0.14 0.26
N GLY A 84 11.98 0.85 -0.63
CA GLY A 84 12.06 0.63 -2.08
C GLY A 84 13.46 0.32 -2.64
N GLU A 85 13.53 -0.26 -3.84
CA GLU A 85 14.78 -0.36 -4.64
C GLU A 85 15.42 1.02 -4.89
N GLU A 86 14.62 2.09 -4.85
CA GLU A 86 15.09 3.48 -4.93
C GLU A 86 16.06 3.88 -3.82
N MET A 87 16.00 3.26 -2.63
CA MET A 87 16.90 3.60 -1.53
C MET A 87 18.35 3.34 -1.90
N TRP A 88 18.66 2.15 -2.45
CA TRP A 88 19.99 1.80 -2.93
C TRP A 88 20.44 2.67 -4.11
N ALA A 89 19.51 3.05 -4.99
CA ALA A 89 19.78 3.98 -6.07
C ALA A 89 20.21 5.36 -5.55
N LYS A 90 19.51 5.91 -4.53
CA LYS A 90 19.83 7.19 -3.90
C LYS A 90 21.18 7.16 -3.18
N LEU A 91 21.48 6.08 -2.44
CA LEU A 91 22.77 5.90 -1.75
C LEU A 91 23.95 5.73 -2.71
N THR A 92 23.71 5.16 -3.89
CA THR A 92 24.76 4.99 -4.91
C THR A 92 24.99 6.27 -5.72
N ALA A 93 23.94 7.07 -5.90
CA ALA A 93 23.98 8.34 -6.61
C ALA A 93 24.64 9.46 -5.79
N ASP A 94 24.48 9.44 -4.47
CA ASP A 94 25.06 10.45 -3.58
C ASP A 94 26.54 10.15 -3.25
N PRO A 95 27.49 11.07 -3.54
CA PRO A 95 28.91 10.85 -3.35
C PRO A 95 29.33 10.61 -1.88
N GLY A 96 28.61 11.21 -0.92
CA GLY A 96 28.91 11.10 0.50
C GLY A 96 28.53 9.74 1.06
N THR A 97 27.37 9.23 0.66
CA THR A 97 26.84 7.93 1.10
C THR A 97 27.48 6.74 0.36
N ARG A 98 27.90 6.93 -0.89
CA ARG A 98 28.55 5.89 -1.71
C ARG A 98 29.85 5.35 -1.10
N VAL A 99 30.56 6.15 -0.29
CA VAL A 99 31.77 5.69 0.40
C VAL A 99 31.44 4.60 1.42
N TYR A 100 30.34 4.78 2.18
CA TYR A 100 29.88 3.82 3.18
C TYR A 100 29.30 2.54 2.55
N LEU A 101 28.85 2.58 1.29
CA LEU A 101 28.44 1.36 0.56
C LEU A 101 29.59 0.37 0.33
N LYS A 102 30.84 0.80 0.49
CA LYS A 102 32.01 -0.09 0.45
C LYS A 102 32.23 -0.81 1.78
N GLU A 103 31.60 -0.36 2.86
CA GLU A 103 31.69 -0.95 4.19
C GLU A 103 30.66 -2.07 4.34
N PRO A 104 31.08 -3.34 4.53
CA PRO A 104 30.15 -4.46 4.59
C PRO A 104 29.19 -4.38 5.78
N ASP A 105 29.62 -3.77 6.90
CA ASP A 105 28.77 -3.60 8.09
C ASP A 105 27.65 -2.58 7.87
N PHE A 106 27.94 -1.48 7.15
CA PHE A 106 26.94 -0.49 6.78
C PHE A 106 25.88 -1.08 5.85
N VAL A 107 26.32 -1.79 4.80
CA VAL A 107 25.43 -2.47 3.86
C VAL A 107 24.53 -3.48 4.58
N LYS A 108 25.09 -4.27 5.50
CA LYS A 108 24.34 -5.25 6.29
C LYS A 108 23.30 -4.59 7.21
N THR A 109 23.64 -3.45 7.80
CA THR A 109 22.71 -2.66 8.63
C THR A 109 21.54 -2.15 7.80
N MET A 110 21.83 -1.60 6.62
CA MET A 110 20.82 -1.05 5.70
C MET A 110 19.90 -2.14 5.14
N GLN A 111 20.44 -3.31 4.77
CA GLN A 111 19.66 -4.49 4.41
C GLN A 111 18.79 -5.00 5.57
N GLY A 112 19.33 -4.93 6.79
CA GLY A 112 18.59 -5.20 8.01
C GLY A 112 17.36 -4.30 8.10
N ILE A 113 17.55 -2.98 8.10
CA ILE A 113 16.47 -1.98 8.20
C ILE A 113 15.40 -2.22 7.13
N GLN A 114 15.79 -2.48 5.89
CA GLN A 114 14.85 -2.79 4.79
C GLN A 114 14.05 -4.08 5.05
N ARG A 115 14.67 -5.07 5.71
CA ARG A 115 14.03 -6.32 6.12
C ARG A 115 13.05 -6.09 7.28
N TRP A 116 13.45 -5.39 8.34
CA TRP A 116 12.60 -5.08 9.51
C TRP A 116 11.42 -4.18 9.15
N GLY A 117 11.62 -3.19 8.26
CA GLY A 117 10.54 -2.34 7.76
C GLY A 117 9.43 -3.13 7.08
N ARG A 118 9.78 -4.22 6.38
CA ARG A 118 8.83 -5.12 5.71
C ARG A 118 8.04 -6.01 6.68
N TYR A 119 8.52 -6.19 7.92
CA TYR A 119 7.87 -7.01 8.96
C TYR A 119 7.00 -6.18 9.93
N LEU A 120 6.98 -4.84 9.81
CA LEU A 120 6.16 -3.93 10.62
C LEU A 120 4.82 -3.56 9.94
N LEU A 121 4.50 -4.21 8.82
CA LEU A 121 3.21 -4.20 8.13
C LEU A 121 2.45 -5.50 8.46
#